data_AF-T0PMX8-F1
#
_entry.id   AF-T0PMX8-F1
#
_cell.length_a   1.000
_cell.length_b   1.000
_cell.length_c   1.000
_cell.angle_alpha   90.00
_cell.angle_beta   90.00
_cell.angle_gamma   90.00
#
_symmetry.space_group_name_H-M   'P 1'
#
loop_
_entity.id
_entity.type
_entity.pdbx_description
1 polymer ?
#
loop_
_entity_poly.entity_id
_entity_poly.type
_entity_poly.pdbx_seq_one_letter_code
_entity_poly.pdbx_strand_id
1 'polypeptide(L)'
;LQWQNRWQPGITESITLENAIGLQQLVTVKNLAQGAGPWTTNLLFWIPLNDLTLAKYMNRSLVRGTSRFFDANLSASLPAKDLEVVQGVTAVAGQFFNQSALFRRLIGPFQTVDVLYQKAPSALTAAYEKGRQILLSVIAPTTTFALTPHAWRSVALYGGGNLMCPKMPRTSFVQQSFDFFDDCAKPKALTATLSPLTLVLARAATKNHSIAEICAVASPAAACVAAITAADQLLESFALDWNTSVANEIGLNIGLMQYATAANGSWVVLKQPLLEPSFAFF
;
A
#
# COMPACT_ATOMS: atom_id res chain seq x y z
N LEU A 1 7.08 -9.81 9.22
CA LEU A 1 6.76 -10.71 8.10
C LEU A 1 7.07 -9.97 6.81
N GLN A 2 7.84 -10.55 5.87
CA GLN A 2 8.08 -9.92 4.57
C GLN A 2 6.77 -9.84 3.79
N TRP A 3 6.38 -8.64 3.37
CA TRP A 3 5.23 -8.42 2.52
C TRP A 3 5.63 -8.56 1.06
N GLN A 4 4.83 -9.30 0.29
CA GLN A 4 5.05 -9.53 -1.14
C GLN A 4 3.71 -9.88 -1.82
N ASN A 5 3.58 -9.61 -3.12
CA ASN A 5 2.34 -9.82 -3.87
C ASN A 5 2.44 -10.82 -5.02
N ARG A 6 3.37 -11.77 -4.93
CA ARG A 6 3.47 -12.92 -5.84
C ARG A 6 2.43 -13.99 -5.55
N TRP A 7 2.10 -14.19 -4.27
CA TRP A 7 1.24 -15.28 -3.81
C TRP A 7 0.19 -14.77 -2.86
N GLN A 8 -1.07 -14.98 -3.21
CA GLN A 8 -2.21 -14.64 -2.36
C GLN A 8 -2.31 -15.72 -1.28
N PRO A 9 -2.41 -15.36 0.02
CA PRO A 9 -2.52 -16.37 1.07
C PRO A 9 -3.75 -17.26 0.83
N GLY A 10 -3.55 -18.58 0.96
CA GLY A 10 -4.65 -19.53 1.05
C GLY A 10 -5.26 -19.49 2.45
N ILE A 11 -6.57 -19.72 2.55
CA ILE A 11 -7.31 -19.73 3.81
C ILE A 11 -8.15 -21.00 3.85
N THR A 12 -7.93 -21.83 4.86
CA THR A 12 -8.81 -22.95 5.19
C THR A 12 -9.38 -22.69 6.58
N GLU A 13 -10.69 -22.50 6.66
CA GLU A 13 -11.42 -22.38 7.93
C GLU A 13 -12.20 -23.67 8.15
N SER A 14 -12.05 -24.26 9.33
CA SER A 14 -12.73 -25.49 9.73
C SER A 14 -13.34 -25.33 11.11
N ILE A 15 -14.50 -25.95 11.31
CA ILE A 15 -15.17 -26.06 12.61
C ILE A 15 -15.16 -27.51 13.05
N THR A 16 -15.10 -27.75 14.36
CA THR A 16 -15.28 -29.09 14.91
C THR A 16 -16.72 -29.23 15.38
N LEU A 17 -17.45 -30.17 14.79
CA LEU A 17 -18.79 -30.54 15.24
C LEU A 17 -18.66 -31.70 16.21
N GLU A 18 -19.25 -31.57 17.40
CA GLU A 18 -19.33 -32.67 18.37
C GLU A 18 -20.79 -33.10 18.50
N ASN A 19 -21.06 -34.39 18.34
CA ASN A 19 -22.41 -34.93 18.54
C ASN A 19 -22.70 -35.24 20.02
N ALA A 20 -23.94 -35.59 20.33
CA ALA A 20 -24.39 -35.84 21.71
C ALA A 20 -23.70 -37.00 22.43
N ILE A 21 -22.97 -37.88 21.72
CA ILE A 21 -22.20 -38.99 22.30
C ILE A 21 -20.68 -38.69 22.34
N GLY A 22 -20.27 -37.44 22.07
CA GLY A 22 -18.88 -37.01 22.14
C GLY A 22 -18.05 -37.31 20.88
N LEU A 23 -18.68 -37.72 19.77
CA LEU A 23 -17.95 -37.91 18.50
C LEU A 23 -17.71 -36.56 17.84
N GLN A 24 -16.44 -36.26 17.59
CA GLN A 24 -16.01 -35.04 16.93
C GLN A 24 -15.76 -35.26 15.43
N GLN A 25 -16.24 -34.35 14.59
CA GLN A 25 -16.00 -34.32 13.15
C GLN A 25 -15.52 -32.92 12.74
N LEU A 26 -14.37 -32.86 12.07
CA LEU A 26 -13.88 -31.62 11.49
C LEU A 26 -14.60 -31.36 10.16
N VAL A 27 -15.22 -30.19 10.02
CA VAL A 27 -15.91 -29.74 8.83
C VAL A 27 -15.26 -28.46 8.32
N THR A 28 -14.79 -28.47 7.08
CA THR A 28 -14.26 -27.27 6.42
C THR A 28 -15.42 -26.38 5.99
N VAL A 29 -15.47 -25.16 6.53
CA VAL A 29 -16.52 -24.17 6.23
C VAL A 29 -16.11 -23.22 5.12
N LYS A 30 -14.81 -23.02 4.91
CA LYS A 30 -14.28 -22.19 3.83
C LYS A 30 -12.92 -22.71 3.40
N ASN A 31 -12.71 -22.77 2.10
CA ASN A 31 -11.43 -23.14 1.53
C ASN A 31 -11.12 -22.24 0.33
N LEU A 32 -10.14 -21.37 0.50
CA LEU A 32 -9.58 -20.53 -0.54
C LEU A 32 -8.15 -21.01 -0.77
N ALA A 33 -7.89 -21.61 -1.93
CA ALA A 33 -6.55 -22.05 -2.29
C ALA A 33 -5.60 -20.85 -2.43
N GLN A 34 -4.29 -21.08 -2.27
CA GLN A 34 -3.27 -20.08 -2.56
C GLN A 34 -3.38 -19.65 -4.03
N GLY A 35 -3.56 -18.35 -4.26
CA GLY A 35 -3.59 -17.76 -5.59
C GLY A 35 -2.22 -17.21 -6.02
N ALA A 36 -2.07 -16.94 -7.31
CA ALA A 36 -0.98 -16.12 -7.82
C ALA A 36 -1.39 -14.63 -7.83
N GLY A 37 -0.45 -13.75 -7.52
CA GLY A 37 -0.60 -12.30 -7.64
C GLY A 37 0.30 -11.73 -8.75
N PRO A 38 0.24 -10.41 -8.97
CA PRO A 38 0.94 -9.76 -10.08
C PRO A 38 2.47 -9.72 -9.90
N TRP A 39 2.98 -9.98 -8.69
CA TRP A 39 4.41 -9.99 -8.36
C TRP A 39 5.16 -8.69 -8.67
N THR A 40 4.52 -7.53 -8.57
CA THR A 40 5.20 -6.23 -8.70
C THR A 40 6.20 -5.96 -7.58
N THR A 41 6.05 -6.64 -6.43
CA THR A 41 7.05 -6.61 -5.33
C THR A 41 8.38 -7.21 -5.71
N ASN A 42 8.46 -7.90 -6.84
CA ASN A 42 9.73 -8.42 -7.31
C ASN A 42 10.76 -7.31 -7.53
N LEU A 43 10.37 -6.03 -7.70
CA LEU A 43 11.28 -4.88 -7.81
C LEU A 43 11.92 -4.45 -6.48
N LEU A 44 11.33 -4.89 -5.37
CA LEU A 44 11.82 -4.60 -4.02
C LEU A 44 12.70 -5.76 -3.55
N PHE A 45 12.11 -6.95 -3.56
CA PHE A 45 12.76 -8.20 -3.19
C PHE A 45 12.24 -9.32 -4.09
N TRP A 46 13.13 -9.92 -4.89
CA TRP A 46 12.76 -10.95 -5.85
C TRP A 46 12.95 -12.38 -5.37
N ILE A 47 13.27 -12.60 -4.09
CA ILE A 47 13.45 -13.92 -3.46
C ILE A 47 14.75 -14.63 -3.91
N PRO A 48 15.49 -15.30 -2.98
CA PRO A 48 16.75 -15.98 -3.29
C PRO A 48 16.70 -17.01 -4.42
N LEU A 49 15.51 -17.54 -4.70
CA LEU A 49 15.30 -18.47 -5.82
C LEU A 49 15.68 -17.83 -7.17
N ASN A 50 15.40 -16.54 -7.36
CA ASN A 50 15.80 -15.83 -8.58
C ASN A 50 17.31 -15.64 -8.65
N ASP A 51 17.97 -15.31 -7.53
CA ASP A 51 19.43 -15.20 -7.48
C ASP A 51 20.09 -16.51 -7.91
N LEU A 52 19.64 -17.65 -7.35
CA LEU A 52 20.17 -18.98 -7.67
C LEU A 52 19.89 -19.38 -9.12
N THR A 53 18.68 -19.11 -9.61
CA THR A 53 18.29 -19.43 -10.99
C THR A 53 19.09 -18.62 -11.99
N LEU A 54 19.27 -17.32 -11.71
CA LEU A 54 20.03 -16.43 -12.57
C LEU A 54 21.53 -16.76 -12.55
N ALA A 55 22.10 -17.04 -11.39
CA ALA A 55 23.49 -17.47 -11.25
C ALA A 55 23.76 -18.72 -12.11
N LYS A 56 22.87 -19.72 -12.04
CA LYS A 56 22.92 -20.91 -12.89
C LYS A 56 22.84 -20.55 -14.37
N TYR A 57 21.85 -19.76 -14.79
CA TYR A 57 21.63 -19.40 -16.19
C TYR A 57 22.80 -18.63 -16.80
N MET A 58 23.38 -17.68 -16.06
CA MET A 58 24.51 -16.87 -16.51
C MET A 58 25.88 -17.54 -16.35
N ASN A 59 25.93 -18.77 -15.79
CA ASN A 59 27.16 -19.45 -15.40
C ASN A 59 28.06 -18.56 -14.50
N ARG A 60 27.44 -17.97 -13.47
CA ARG A 60 28.06 -17.08 -12.47
C ARG A 60 27.89 -17.61 -11.06
N SER A 61 28.79 -17.16 -10.19
CA SER A 61 28.78 -17.42 -8.77
C SER A 61 28.30 -16.20 -8.01
N LEU A 62 27.51 -16.42 -6.96
CA LEU A 62 27.10 -15.40 -5.99
C LEU A 62 28.14 -15.25 -4.85
N VAL A 63 29.12 -16.15 -4.79
CA VAL A 63 30.17 -16.16 -3.76
C VAL A 63 31.31 -15.25 -4.20
N ARG A 64 31.58 -14.20 -3.40
CA ARG A 64 32.70 -13.26 -3.62
C ARG A 64 34.03 -14.03 -3.64
N GLY A 65 34.96 -13.58 -4.48
CA GLY A 65 36.31 -14.15 -4.59
C GLY A 65 36.42 -15.44 -5.42
N THR A 66 35.30 -15.99 -5.89
CA THR A 66 35.34 -17.11 -6.84
C THR A 66 35.74 -16.65 -8.24
N SER A 67 36.29 -17.56 -9.05
CA SER A 67 36.69 -17.30 -10.44
C SER A 67 35.54 -16.94 -11.38
N ARG A 68 34.29 -16.94 -10.90
CA ARG A 68 33.08 -16.61 -11.66
C ARG A 68 32.14 -15.67 -10.91
N PHE A 69 32.64 -14.91 -9.94
CA PHE A 69 31.81 -13.96 -9.20
C PHE A 69 31.03 -13.03 -10.15
N PHE A 70 29.72 -12.87 -9.93
CA PHE A 70 28.82 -12.22 -10.89
C PHE A 70 29.15 -10.74 -11.10
N ASP A 71 29.57 -10.04 -10.04
CA ASP A 71 29.90 -8.61 -10.06
C ASP A 71 31.36 -8.33 -10.45
N ALA A 72 32.14 -9.37 -10.73
CA ALA A 72 33.52 -9.21 -11.22
C ALA A 72 33.57 -9.10 -12.75
N ASN A 73 34.31 -8.11 -13.24
CA ASN A 73 34.70 -8.02 -14.65
C ASN A 73 35.95 -8.85 -14.90
N LEU A 74 35.76 -10.11 -15.32
CA LEU A 74 36.84 -11.11 -15.39
C LEU A 74 37.49 -11.17 -16.77
N SER A 75 36.72 -10.98 -17.84
CA SER A 75 37.20 -10.97 -19.23
C SER A 75 36.13 -10.39 -20.16
N ALA A 76 36.46 -10.19 -21.44
CA ALA A 76 35.50 -9.79 -22.46
C ALA A 76 34.32 -10.77 -22.63
N SER A 77 34.55 -12.07 -22.40
CA SER A 77 33.51 -13.11 -22.42
C SER A 77 32.80 -13.30 -21.08
N LEU A 78 33.33 -12.72 -19.99
CA LEU A 78 32.77 -12.76 -18.65
C LEU A 78 32.72 -11.38 -17.98
N PRO A 79 31.97 -10.40 -18.55
CA PRO A 79 31.83 -9.07 -17.95
C PRO A 79 30.97 -9.11 -16.69
N ALA A 80 31.09 -8.11 -15.80
CA ALA A 80 30.23 -8.02 -14.63
C ALA A 80 28.73 -8.02 -15.02
N LYS A 81 27.88 -8.55 -14.14
CA LYS A 81 26.43 -8.67 -14.35
C LYS A 81 25.68 -7.79 -13.35
N ASP A 82 25.12 -6.71 -13.84
CA ASP A 82 24.24 -5.84 -13.07
C ASP A 82 22.84 -6.46 -12.98
N LEU A 83 22.37 -6.72 -11.75
CA LEU A 83 21.09 -7.38 -11.51
C LEU A 83 19.89 -6.50 -11.86
N GLU A 84 20.02 -5.18 -11.79
CA GLU A 84 18.95 -4.22 -12.10
C GLU A 84 18.79 -4.04 -13.61
N VAL A 85 19.87 -4.23 -14.37
CA VAL A 85 19.83 -4.39 -15.83
C VAL A 85 19.18 -5.72 -16.22
N VAL A 86 19.62 -6.83 -15.60
CA VAL A 86 19.04 -8.16 -15.88
C VAL A 86 17.54 -8.19 -15.62
N GLN A 87 17.10 -7.52 -14.55
CA GLN A 87 15.69 -7.41 -14.21
C GLN A 87 14.89 -6.48 -15.16
N GLY A 88 15.56 -5.68 -15.98
CA GLY A 88 14.92 -4.73 -16.89
C GLY A 88 14.42 -3.44 -16.20
N VAL A 89 14.96 -3.13 -15.02
CA VAL A 89 14.68 -1.85 -14.35
C VAL A 89 15.32 -0.71 -15.14
N THR A 90 16.57 -0.91 -15.56
CA THR A 90 17.31 -0.03 -16.46
C THR A 90 17.92 -0.81 -17.62
N ALA A 91 18.19 -0.12 -18.74
CA ALA A 91 18.91 -0.70 -19.87
C ALA A 91 20.44 -0.66 -19.67
N VAL A 92 20.96 0.26 -18.86
CA VAL A 92 22.40 0.47 -18.65
C VAL A 92 22.70 0.58 -17.16
N ALA A 93 23.69 -0.19 -16.71
CA ALA A 93 24.11 -0.23 -15.31
C ALA A 93 24.35 1.18 -14.76
N GLY A 94 23.78 1.48 -13.59
CA GLY A 94 23.93 2.78 -12.94
C GLY A 94 23.14 3.95 -13.56
N GLN A 95 22.50 3.78 -14.73
CA GLN A 95 21.74 4.84 -15.37
C GLN A 95 20.25 4.71 -15.09
N PHE A 96 19.72 5.58 -14.24
CA PHE A 96 18.30 5.58 -13.88
C PHE A 96 17.68 6.91 -14.26
N PHE A 97 16.40 6.89 -14.61
CA PHE A 97 15.66 8.07 -15.06
C PHE A 97 14.34 8.22 -14.32
N ASN A 98 13.88 9.46 -14.16
CA ASN A 98 12.56 9.79 -13.64
C ASN A 98 12.26 9.09 -12.30
N GLN A 99 11.15 8.35 -12.20
CA GLN A 99 10.75 7.65 -10.97
C GLN A 99 11.77 6.59 -10.54
N SER A 100 12.38 5.85 -11.48
CA SER A 100 13.38 4.83 -11.14
C SER A 100 14.65 5.43 -10.49
N ALA A 101 15.05 6.64 -10.93
CA ALA A 101 16.15 7.38 -10.32
C ALA A 101 15.78 7.84 -8.90
N LEU A 102 14.54 8.32 -8.73
CA LEU A 102 14.04 8.72 -7.42
C LEU A 102 13.95 7.54 -6.45
N PHE A 103 13.43 6.39 -6.89
CA PHE A 103 13.40 5.17 -6.09
C PHE A 103 14.79 4.80 -5.62
N ARG A 104 15.74 4.69 -6.56
CA ARG A 104 17.11 4.28 -6.25
C ARG A 104 17.81 5.24 -5.29
N ARG A 105 17.56 6.53 -5.41
CA ARG A 105 18.14 7.57 -4.55
C ARG A 105 17.52 7.62 -3.15
N LEU A 106 16.20 7.43 -3.04
CA LEU A 106 15.46 7.67 -1.79
C LEU A 106 15.23 6.41 -0.96
N ILE A 107 15.14 5.25 -1.61
CA ILE A 107 14.85 3.96 -0.98
C ILE A 107 16.12 3.10 -0.98
N GLY A 108 16.72 2.90 -2.14
CA GLY A 108 17.92 2.09 -2.29
C GLY A 108 17.89 1.25 -3.57
N PRO A 109 18.85 0.33 -3.74
CA PRO A 109 18.91 -0.51 -4.92
C PRO A 109 17.69 -1.40 -5.11
N PHE A 110 17.26 -1.56 -6.36
CA PHE A 110 16.21 -2.53 -6.65
C PHE A 110 16.70 -3.93 -6.29
N GLN A 111 15.79 -4.81 -5.89
CA GLN A 111 16.04 -6.18 -5.42
C GLN A 111 16.71 -6.30 -4.05
N THR A 112 17.02 -5.19 -3.39
CA THR A 112 17.64 -5.17 -2.06
C THR A 112 16.80 -4.39 -1.04
N VAL A 113 15.49 -4.26 -1.26
CA VAL A 113 14.57 -3.52 -0.39
C VAL A 113 13.61 -4.49 0.26
N ASP A 114 13.67 -4.56 1.58
CA ASP A 114 12.72 -5.33 2.36
C ASP A 114 11.48 -4.53 2.70
N VAL A 115 10.31 -5.13 2.47
CA VAL A 115 9.03 -4.60 2.91
C VAL A 115 8.50 -5.48 4.01
N LEU A 116 8.27 -4.89 5.18
CA LEU A 116 7.75 -5.61 6.33
C LEU A 116 6.30 -5.22 6.56
N TYR A 117 5.45 -6.24 6.73
CA TYR A 117 4.08 -6.02 7.17
C TYR A 117 4.08 -5.52 8.62
N GLN A 118 3.55 -4.32 8.82
CA GLN A 118 3.29 -3.73 10.13
C GLN A 118 1.83 -4.01 10.50
N LYS A 119 1.60 -4.59 11.69
CA LYS A 119 0.25 -4.80 12.20
C LYS A 119 -0.42 -3.48 12.53
N ALA A 120 -1.74 -3.41 12.31
CA ALA A 120 -2.54 -2.31 12.81
C ALA A 120 -2.39 -2.20 14.34
N PRO A 121 -2.27 -0.99 14.89
CA PRO A 121 -2.16 -0.78 16.33
C PRO A 121 -3.32 -1.37 17.11
N SER A 122 -3.02 -1.92 18.29
CA SER A 122 -4.01 -2.64 19.09
C SER A 122 -5.19 -1.75 19.51
N ALA A 123 -4.94 -0.46 19.81
CA ALA A 123 -6.00 0.47 20.19
C ALA A 123 -6.95 0.75 19.02
N LEU A 124 -6.42 0.93 17.80
CA LEU A 124 -7.24 1.05 16.58
C LEU A 124 -8.07 -0.21 16.30
N THR A 125 -7.48 -1.39 16.47
CA THR A 125 -8.24 -2.65 16.28
C THR A 125 -9.34 -2.83 17.33
N ALA A 126 -9.10 -2.43 18.58
CA ALA A 126 -10.10 -2.48 19.64
C ALA A 126 -11.24 -1.48 19.41
N ALA A 127 -10.91 -0.25 18.96
CA ALA A 127 -11.90 0.76 18.60
C ALA A 127 -12.77 0.30 17.42
N TYR A 128 -12.15 -0.29 16.39
CA TYR A 128 -12.88 -0.87 15.25
C TYR A 128 -13.84 -1.97 15.69
N GLU A 129 -13.39 -2.91 16.55
CA GLU A 129 -14.22 -4.00 17.02
C GLU A 129 -15.39 -3.53 17.89
N LYS A 130 -15.15 -2.55 18.78
CA LYS A 130 -16.21 -1.92 19.59
C LYS A 130 -17.23 -1.22 18.69
N GLY A 131 -16.76 -0.44 17.71
CA GLY A 131 -17.63 0.22 16.73
C GLY A 131 -18.43 -0.79 15.91
N ARG A 132 -17.80 -1.89 15.48
CA ARG A 132 -18.44 -2.96 14.74
C ARG A 132 -19.60 -3.56 15.51
N GLN A 133 -19.43 -3.87 16.79
CA GLN A 133 -20.47 -4.43 17.66
C GLN A 133 -21.67 -3.49 17.82
N ILE A 134 -21.42 -2.18 17.89
CA ILE A 134 -22.47 -1.16 18.02
C ILE A 134 -23.21 -0.96 16.68
N LEU A 135 -22.50 -1.05 15.56
CA LEU A 135 -23.01 -0.76 14.21
C LEU A 135 -23.44 -2.01 13.42
N LEU A 136 -23.54 -3.18 14.06
CA LEU A 136 -23.91 -4.46 13.40
C LEU A 136 -25.21 -4.37 12.60
N SER A 137 -26.14 -3.50 12.99
CA SER A 137 -27.45 -3.33 12.35
C SER A 137 -27.51 -2.22 11.29
N VAL A 138 -26.44 -1.44 11.09
CA VAL A 138 -26.44 -0.32 10.14
C VAL A 138 -26.12 -0.83 8.74
N ILE A 139 -27.15 -0.95 7.92
CA ILE A 139 -27.03 -1.27 6.50
C ILE A 139 -27.00 0.05 5.72
N ALA A 140 -25.81 0.50 5.37
CA ALA A 140 -25.62 1.64 4.48
C ALA A 140 -24.59 1.30 3.39
N PRO A 141 -24.71 1.90 2.19
CA PRO A 141 -23.81 1.62 1.09
C PRO A 141 -22.39 2.10 1.41
N THR A 142 -21.41 1.37 0.91
CA THR A 142 -20.02 1.81 0.90
C THR A 142 -19.88 2.97 -0.09
N THR A 143 -19.09 3.97 0.26
CA THR A 143 -18.85 5.15 -0.58
C THR A 143 -17.39 5.22 -0.99
N THR A 144 -17.13 5.67 -2.22
CA THR A 144 -15.77 5.80 -2.75
C THR A 144 -15.53 7.24 -3.16
N PHE A 145 -14.42 7.81 -2.72
CA PHE A 145 -14.00 9.17 -3.04
C PHE A 145 -12.62 9.15 -3.68
N ALA A 146 -12.42 9.98 -4.70
CA ALA A 146 -11.06 10.32 -5.14
C ALA A 146 -10.47 11.35 -4.16
N LEU A 147 -9.24 11.11 -3.71
CA LEU A 147 -8.57 11.96 -2.73
C LEU A 147 -7.43 12.75 -3.37
N THR A 148 -7.32 14.03 -3.02
CA THR A 148 -6.21 14.91 -3.38
C THR A 148 -5.79 15.72 -2.15
N PRO A 149 -4.68 15.32 -1.47
CA PRO A 149 -4.14 16.07 -0.35
C PRO A 149 -3.93 17.55 -0.68
N HIS A 150 -4.18 18.44 0.28
CA HIS A 150 -4.02 19.89 0.08
C HIS A 150 -2.62 20.27 -0.40
N ALA A 151 -1.60 19.68 0.22
CA ALA A 151 -0.20 19.92 -0.11
C ALA A 151 0.16 19.56 -1.57
N TRP A 152 -0.65 18.73 -2.22
CA TRP A 152 -0.37 18.22 -3.57
C TRP A 152 -1.11 19.00 -4.65
N ARG A 153 -2.12 19.83 -4.33
CA ARG A 153 -2.98 20.49 -5.34
C ARG A 153 -2.25 21.41 -6.31
N SER A 154 -1.13 22.00 -5.92
CA SER A 154 -0.32 22.86 -6.78
C SER A 154 0.54 22.08 -7.78
N VAL A 155 0.55 20.75 -7.70
CA VAL A 155 1.31 19.88 -8.58
C VAL A 155 0.51 19.60 -9.85
N ALA A 156 1.13 19.88 -11.00
CA ALA A 156 0.47 19.76 -12.30
C ALA A 156 0.32 18.31 -12.77
N LEU A 157 1.30 17.44 -12.51
CA LEU A 157 1.33 16.07 -12.99
C LEU A 157 1.88 15.10 -11.95
N TYR A 158 1.19 13.98 -11.80
CA TYR A 158 1.51 12.87 -10.91
C TYR A 158 1.95 11.66 -11.74
N GLY A 159 2.87 10.85 -11.24
CA GLY A 159 3.50 9.77 -11.99
C GLY A 159 3.65 8.45 -11.22
N GLY A 160 2.84 8.22 -10.18
CA GLY A 160 2.71 6.93 -9.51
C GLY A 160 2.68 7.04 -7.98
N GLY A 161 1.62 6.52 -7.35
CA GLY A 161 1.49 6.41 -5.88
C GLY A 161 2.07 5.09 -5.32
N ASN A 162 2.41 4.16 -6.21
CA ASN A 162 2.97 2.86 -5.89
C ASN A 162 4.47 2.84 -6.22
N LEU A 163 5.32 2.62 -5.20
CA LEU A 163 6.77 2.55 -5.33
C LEU A 163 7.24 1.46 -6.30
N MET A 164 6.45 0.40 -6.46
CA MET A 164 6.71 -0.73 -7.35
C MET A 164 6.35 -0.44 -8.81
N CYS A 165 5.82 0.74 -9.12
CA CYS A 165 5.46 1.10 -10.49
C CYS A 165 6.32 2.29 -10.99
N PRO A 166 7.64 2.12 -11.17
CA PRO A 166 8.55 3.23 -11.53
C PRO A 166 8.42 3.67 -13.00
N LYS A 167 7.45 3.15 -13.76
CA LYS A 167 7.23 3.43 -15.18
C LYS A 167 5.81 3.94 -15.47
N MET A 168 5.05 4.32 -14.43
CA MET A 168 3.70 4.84 -14.64
C MET A 168 3.71 6.13 -15.48
N PRO A 169 2.75 6.29 -16.41
CA PRO A 169 2.60 7.53 -17.15
C PRO A 169 2.14 8.65 -16.23
N ARG A 170 2.36 9.90 -16.67
CA ARG A 170 1.91 11.09 -15.94
C ARG A 170 0.40 11.29 -16.08
N THR A 171 -0.25 11.75 -15.02
CA THR A 171 -1.69 12.02 -14.93
C THR A 171 -1.96 13.36 -14.26
N SER A 172 -3.12 13.95 -14.54
CA SER A 172 -3.61 15.16 -13.85
C SER A 172 -4.23 14.88 -12.48
N PHE A 173 -4.52 13.61 -12.18
CA PHE A 173 -5.02 13.15 -10.88
C PHE A 173 -3.93 12.44 -10.09
N VAL A 174 -4.02 12.51 -8.76
CA VAL A 174 -3.16 11.76 -7.84
C VAL A 174 -3.35 10.26 -8.07
N GLN A 175 -2.27 9.51 -8.27
CA GLN A 175 -2.34 8.09 -8.56
C GLN A 175 -2.42 7.24 -7.28
N GLN A 176 -3.12 6.10 -7.37
CA GLN A 176 -3.37 5.18 -6.27
C GLN A 176 -2.06 4.69 -5.62
N SER A 177 -2.13 4.48 -4.29
CA SER A 177 -1.04 3.83 -3.55
C SER A 177 -0.97 2.34 -3.88
N PHE A 178 -0.02 1.63 -3.27
CA PHE A 178 0.14 0.21 -3.53
C PHE A 178 -0.91 -0.64 -2.81
N ASP A 179 -1.37 -1.68 -3.51
CA ASP A 179 -2.13 -2.80 -2.95
C ASP A 179 -1.55 -4.13 -3.44
N PHE A 180 -1.99 -5.24 -2.82
CA PHE A 180 -1.65 -6.59 -3.22
C PHE A 180 -1.94 -6.84 -4.71
N PHE A 181 -3.09 -6.38 -5.22
CA PHE A 181 -3.53 -6.65 -6.60
C PHE A 181 -2.97 -5.69 -7.65
N ASP A 182 -2.04 -4.80 -7.29
CA ASP A 182 -1.49 -3.86 -8.26
C ASP A 182 -0.47 -4.49 -9.20
N ASP A 183 -0.77 -4.38 -10.49
CA ASP A 183 -0.02 -4.93 -11.63
C ASP A 183 0.76 -3.87 -12.42
N CYS A 184 0.72 -2.61 -11.99
CA CYS A 184 1.31 -1.47 -12.68
C CYS A 184 0.86 -1.29 -14.14
N ALA A 185 -0.30 -1.83 -14.54
CA ALA A 185 -0.73 -1.81 -15.94
C ALA A 185 -1.26 -0.43 -16.39
N LYS A 186 -2.00 0.26 -15.53
CA LYS A 186 -2.59 1.58 -15.83
C LYS A 186 -2.73 2.44 -14.58
N PRO A 187 -2.63 3.78 -14.71
CA PRO A 187 -2.79 4.66 -13.56
C PRO A 187 -4.24 4.63 -13.10
N LYS A 188 -4.43 4.46 -11.80
CA LYS A 188 -5.73 4.55 -11.12
C LYS A 188 -5.70 5.79 -10.24
N ALA A 189 -6.82 6.49 -10.11
CA ALA A 189 -6.91 7.60 -9.17
C ALA A 189 -6.74 7.09 -7.72
N LEU A 190 -6.11 7.90 -6.87
CA LEU A 190 -6.08 7.67 -5.43
C LEU A 190 -7.51 7.74 -4.92
N THR A 191 -8.06 6.60 -4.53
CA THR A 191 -9.42 6.51 -4.00
C THR A 191 -9.44 5.86 -2.63
N ALA A 192 -10.27 6.38 -1.74
CA ALA A 192 -10.63 5.71 -0.49
C ALA A 192 -12.07 5.20 -0.57
N THR A 193 -12.23 3.91 -0.29
CA THR A 193 -13.52 3.23 -0.23
C THR A 193 -13.87 2.99 1.23
N LEU A 194 -14.89 3.68 1.73
CA LEU A 194 -15.26 3.69 3.14
C LEU A 194 -16.63 3.01 3.34
N SER A 195 -16.63 1.98 4.17
CA SER A 195 -17.85 1.40 4.76
C SER A 195 -18.51 2.37 5.75
N PRO A 196 -19.79 2.19 6.10
CA PRO A 196 -20.45 3.00 7.12
C PRO A 196 -19.70 3.02 8.46
N LEU A 197 -19.22 1.85 8.90
CA LEU A 197 -18.43 1.74 10.13
C LEU A 197 -17.15 2.57 10.06
N THR A 198 -16.39 2.45 8.98
CA THR A 198 -15.15 3.22 8.81
C THR A 198 -15.41 4.72 8.67
N LEU A 199 -16.51 5.14 8.04
CA LEU A 199 -16.91 6.56 7.97
C LEU A 199 -17.21 7.11 9.37
N VAL A 200 -17.98 6.39 10.18
CA VAL A 200 -18.34 6.79 11.54
C VAL A 200 -17.09 6.88 12.42
N LEU A 201 -16.20 5.89 12.36
CA LEU A 201 -14.95 5.90 13.13
C LEU A 201 -14.01 7.04 12.69
N ALA A 202 -13.83 7.24 11.37
CA ALA A 202 -13.04 8.34 10.84
C ALA A 202 -13.62 9.71 11.24
N ARG A 203 -14.96 9.83 11.22
CA ARG A 203 -15.63 11.05 11.65
C ARG A 203 -15.52 11.29 13.16
N ALA A 204 -15.53 10.23 13.97
CA ALA A 204 -15.28 10.34 15.42
C ALA A 204 -13.87 10.88 15.70
N ALA A 205 -12.88 10.39 14.95
CA ALA A 205 -11.49 10.83 15.07
C ALA A 205 -11.29 12.29 14.59
N THR A 206 -12.04 12.71 13.57
CA THR A 206 -11.95 14.05 12.94
C THR A 206 -13.06 15.00 13.39
N LYS A 207 -13.71 14.75 14.53
CA LYS A 207 -14.87 15.51 15.01
C LYS A 207 -14.62 17.03 15.12
N ASN A 208 -13.37 17.43 15.40
CA ASN A 208 -12.98 18.83 15.53
C ASN A 208 -12.81 19.56 14.18
N HIS A 209 -12.80 18.83 13.06
CA HIS A 209 -12.73 19.41 11.72
C HIS A 209 -14.13 19.62 11.14
N SER A 210 -14.31 20.69 10.36
CA SER A 210 -15.57 20.92 9.67
C SER A 210 -15.75 19.97 8.48
N ILE A 211 -17.00 19.67 8.13
CA ILE A 211 -17.31 18.83 6.96
C ILE A 211 -16.72 19.44 5.67
N ALA A 212 -16.71 20.77 5.57
CA ALA A 212 -16.14 21.47 4.42
C ALA A 212 -14.62 21.25 4.29
N GLU A 213 -13.88 21.27 5.40
CA GLU A 213 -12.43 20.99 5.40
C GLU A 213 -12.15 19.53 5.02
N ILE A 214 -12.88 18.57 5.62
CA ILE A 214 -12.75 17.14 5.32
C ILE A 214 -13.01 16.89 3.83
N CYS A 215 -14.12 17.42 3.32
CA CYS A 215 -14.53 17.17 1.95
C CYS A 215 -13.81 18.04 0.92
N ALA A 216 -12.99 19.00 1.34
CA ALA A 216 -12.18 19.77 0.42
C ALA A 216 -11.22 18.85 -0.35
N VAL A 217 -10.64 17.83 0.29
CA VAL A 217 -9.67 16.89 -0.33
C VAL A 217 -10.33 15.73 -1.07
N ALA A 218 -11.67 15.65 -1.07
CA ALA A 218 -12.42 14.55 -1.66
C ALA A 218 -13.21 15.00 -2.90
N SER A 219 -13.35 14.10 -3.87
CA SER A 219 -14.17 14.31 -5.06
C SER A 219 -15.03 13.08 -5.36
N PRO A 220 -16.33 13.24 -5.69
CA PRO A 220 -17.07 14.51 -5.70
C PRO A 220 -17.35 15.05 -4.30
N ALA A 221 -17.15 16.37 -4.09
CA ALA A 221 -17.30 16.99 -2.77
C ALA A 221 -18.72 16.82 -2.18
N ALA A 222 -19.77 16.92 -3.02
CA ALA A 222 -21.15 16.75 -2.57
C ALA A 222 -21.43 15.34 -2.01
N ALA A 223 -20.85 14.29 -2.62
CA ALA A 223 -20.98 12.92 -2.13
C ALA A 223 -20.27 12.75 -0.78
N CYS A 224 -19.09 13.37 -0.62
CA CYS A 224 -18.39 13.38 0.66
C CYS A 224 -19.21 14.09 1.74
N VAL A 225 -19.74 15.28 1.46
CA VAL A 225 -20.54 16.05 2.41
C VAL A 225 -21.74 15.24 2.89
N ALA A 226 -22.46 14.58 1.96
CA ALA A 226 -23.58 13.72 2.30
C ALA A 226 -23.17 12.53 3.20
N ALA A 227 -22.05 11.86 2.87
CA ALA A 227 -21.55 10.72 3.63
C ALA A 227 -21.09 11.10 5.05
N ILE A 228 -20.39 12.23 5.20
CA ILE A 228 -19.92 12.71 6.51
C ILE A 228 -21.10 13.22 7.36
N THR A 229 -22.08 13.88 6.74
CA THR A 229 -23.32 14.32 7.45
C THR A 229 -24.09 13.11 7.99
N ALA A 230 -24.21 12.04 7.19
CA ALA A 230 -24.83 10.80 7.64
C ALA A 230 -24.03 10.14 8.78
N ALA A 231 -22.70 10.21 8.73
CA ALA A 231 -21.84 9.71 9.80
C ALA A 231 -22.03 10.50 11.11
N ASP A 232 -22.21 11.83 11.05
CA ASP A 232 -22.49 12.66 12.23
C ASP A 232 -23.80 12.25 12.92
N GLN A 233 -24.86 12.01 12.15
CA GLN A 233 -26.15 11.55 12.69
C GLN A 233 -26.03 10.20 13.42
N LEU A 234 -25.18 9.29 12.91
CA LEU A 234 -24.91 8.02 13.57
C LEU A 234 -24.04 8.21 14.82
N LEU A 235 -23.05 9.10 14.81
CA LEU A 235 -22.23 9.35 15.99
C LEU A 235 -23.04 9.88 17.18
N GLU A 236 -24.00 10.77 16.92
CA GLU A 236 -24.91 11.29 17.95
C GLU A 236 -25.78 10.20 18.58
N SER A 237 -26.22 9.22 17.79
CA SER A 237 -27.09 8.15 18.28
C SER A 237 -26.36 7.06 19.10
N PHE A 238 -25.06 6.87 18.85
CA PHE A 238 -24.29 5.77 19.45
C PHE A 238 -23.33 6.17 20.58
N ALA A 239 -23.15 7.47 20.84
CA ALA A 239 -22.25 7.99 21.88
C ALA A 239 -20.84 7.33 21.85
N LEU A 240 -20.30 7.11 20.65
CA LEU A 240 -19.01 6.47 20.46
C LEU A 240 -17.89 7.43 20.88
N ASP A 241 -17.35 7.22 22.08
CA ASP A 241 -16.22 8.00 22.59
C ASP A 241 -14.90 7.46 21.99
N TRP A 242 -14.30 8.26 21.10
CA TRP A 242 -12.98 8.00 20.54
C TRP A 242 -11.92 8.43 21.57
N ASN A 243 -11.46 7.48 22.38
CA ASN A 243 -10.49 7.76 23.44
C ASN A 243 -9.19 8.34 22.85
N THR A 244 -8.74 9.45 23.43
CA THR A 244 -7.46 10.14 23.17
C THR A 244 -6.22 9.23 23.11
N SER A 245 -6.25 8.04 23.74
CA SER A 245 -5.17 7.06 23.63
C SER A 245 -4.92 6.57 22.20
N VAL A 246 -5.96 6.51 21.36
CA VAL A 246 -5.86 6.14 19.93
C VAL A 246 -5.23 7.28 19.12
N ALA A 247 -5.47 8.53 19.52
CA ALA A 247 -4.87 9.72 18.91
C ALA A 247 -3.36 9.83 19.23
N ASN A 248 -2.83 9.17 20.26
CA ASN A 248 -1.40 9.22 20.59
C ASN A 248 -0.55 8.18 19.84
N GLU A 249 -1.14 7.29 19.05
CA GLU A 249 -0.42 6.33 18.19
C GLU A 249 0.08 6.94 16.86
N ILE A 250 0.04 8.29 16.75
CA ILE A 250 0.57 9.13 15.64
C ILE A 250 2.08 8.92 15.36
N GLY A 251 2.79 8.12 16.15
CA GLY A 251 4.23 7.84 16.00
C GLY A 251 4.62 6.90 14.84
N LEU A 252 3.67 6.36 14.06
CA LEU A 252 3.97 5.33 13.05
C LEU A 252 4.52 5.84 11.71
N ASN A 253 4.75 7.15 11.54
CA ASN A 253 5.22 7.76 10.29
C ASN A 253 4.47 7.23 9.05
N ILE A 254 3.17 6.96 9.21
CA ILE A 254 2.32 6.41 8.15
C ILE A 254 1.96 7.55 7.22
N GLY A 255 2.22 7.35 5.93
CA GLY A 255 1.93 8.37 4.94
C GLY A 255 1.75 7.77 3.57
N LEU A 256 1.12 8.58 2.72
CA LEU A 256 1.10 8.36 1.29
C LEU A 256 2.37 8.95 0.68
N MET A 257 2.77 8.37 -0.44
CA MET A 257 3.80 8.92 -1.29
C MET A 257 3.27 9.07 -2.71
N GLN A 258 3.89 9.94 -3.49
CA GLN A 258 3.52 10.16 -4.88
C GLN A 258 4.74 10.62 -5.69
N TYR A 259 5.05 9.96 -6.80
CA TYR A 259 5.95 10.53 -7.80
C TYR A 259 5.24 11.67 -8.50
N ALA A 260 5.93 12.78 -8.75
CA ALA A 260 5.37 13.95 -9.40
C ALA A 260 6.42 14.71 -10.19
N THR A 261 5.99 15.67 -10.99
CA THR A 261 6.88 16.67 -11.59
C THR A 261 6.66 18.04 -10.95
N ALA A 262 7.74 18.64 -10.45
CA ALA A 262 7.73 20.02 -9.99
C ALA A 262 7.48 20.99 -11.15
N ALA A 263 7.22 22.27 -10.83
CA ALA A 263 6.93 23.30 -11.83
C ALA A 263 8.04 23.48 -12.89
N ASN A 264 9.30 23.19 -12.52
CA ASN A 264 10.44 23.21 -13.43
C ASN A 264 10.59 21.93 -14.29
N GLY A 265 9.63 21.01 -14.21
CA GLY A 265 9.64 19.72 -14.93
C GLY A 265 10.49 18.62 -14.28
N SER A 266 11.22 18.91 -13.19
CA SER A 266 12.02 17.90 -12.49
C SER A 266 11.14 16.91 -11.72
N TRP A 267 11.57 15.65 -11.66
CA TRP A 267 10.88 14.61 -10.92
C TRP A 267 11.14 14.76 -9.41
N VAL A 268 10.07 14.67 -8.62
CA VAL A 268 10.10 14.73 -7.15
C VAL A 268 9.25 13.63 -6.54
N VAL A 269 9.47 13.34 -5.26
CA VAL A 269 8.58 12.50 -4.45
C VAL A 269 7.86 13.39 -3.46
N LEU A 270 6.54 13.40 -3.53
CA LEU A 270 5.68 14.00 -2.53
C LEU A 270 5.42 12.97 -1.43
N LYS A 271 5.31 13.46 -0.20
CA LYS A 271 4.91 12.66 0.96
C LYS A 271 3.76 13.39 1.64
N GLN A 272 2.80 12.63 2.15
CA GLN A 272 1.68 13.14 2.94
C GLN A 272 1.49 12.20 4.12
N PRO A 273 1.88 12.58 5.35
CA PRO A 273 1.50 11.82 6.53
C PRO A 273 -0.03 11.76 6.63
N LEU A 274 -0.57 10.59 6.96
CA LEU A 274 -2.02 10.36 6.99
C LEU A 274 -2.71 11.07 8.15
N LEU A 275 -1.99 11.30 9.26
CA LEU A 275 -2.54 11.88 10.50
C LEU A 275 -2.07 13.33 10.73
N GLU A 276 -1.59 14.01 9.68
CA GLU A 276 -1.23 15.42 9.77
C GLU A 276 -2.51 16.29 9.71
N PRO A 277 -2.62 17.37 10.50
CA PRO A 277 -3.81 18.24 10.49
C PRO A 277 -4.19 18.79 9.10
N SER A 278 -3.22 18.91 8.19
CA SER A 278 -3.41 19.37 6.80
C SER A 278 -4.09 18.33 5.89
N PHE A 279 -4.23 17.09 6.35
CA PHE A 279 -4.92 16.00 5.67
C PHE A 279 -5.98 15.37 6.57
N ALA A 280 -6.90 16.22 7.04
CA ALA A 280 -8.00 15.92 7.95
C ALA A 280 -9.10 14.99 7.39
N PHE A 281 -8.80 14.14 6.41
CA PHE A 281 -9.75 13.12 5.93
C PHE A 281 -9.76 11.87 6.81
N PHE A 282 -8.66 11.63 7.55
CA PHE A 282 -8.45 10.47 8.42
C PHE A 282 -8.28 10.88 9.87
#